data_AF-A0A821VK21-F1
#
_entry.id   AF-A0A821VK21-F1
#
_cell.length_a   1.000
_cell.length_b   1.000
_cell.length_c   1.000
_cell.angle_alpha   90.00
_cell.angle_beta   90.00
_cell.angle_gamma   90.00
#
_symmetry.space_group_name_H-M   'P 1'
#
loop_
_entity.id
_entity.type
_entity.pdbx_description
1 polymer ?
#
loop_
_entity_poly.entity_id
_entity_poly.type
_entity_poly.pdbx_seq_one_letter_code
_entity_poly.pdbx_strand_id
1 'polypeptide(L)'
;MQISDVNLLPLTVVQKLEEIGIPQDSLIFYQDGRWVYQVGQVISNNNRFHCQLIDSLGPFEIHEVDISFILLPSTSQYRITRILGRKLSPTEQVTGIYAPVAPITLEGFARSTVNIPDDATHFCWLYPPKLTSNDDDVTSNNSDESNLCKIGGFAYFNTTDNNIDKLRLIRVNSLIVPANNGLTFEGPYPWKKEFTDRLWTQNRFQSVTLPCLLEKGARYFAFINPYESLSSENGQSSWIPSSHGAFVYLFNEDHSPHVFDCYFSVADNCLGVSPSDEK
;
A
#
# COMPACT_ATOMS: atom_id res chain seq x y z
N MET A 1 10.59 -7.46 41.21
CA MET A 1 9.17 -7.81 40.95
C MET A 1 9.17 -9.26 40.49
N GLN A 2 8.76 -10.19 41.35
CA GLN A 2 8.65 -11.61 40.99
C GLN A 2 7.38 -11.80 40.17
N ILE A 3 7.50 -12.36 38.97
CA ILE A 3 6.35 -12.77 38.15
C ILE A 3 5.93 -14.15 38.66
N SER A 4 5.01 -14.17 39.62
CA SER A 4 4.27 -15.36 40.02
C SER A 4 2.87 -15.28 39.41
N ASP A 5 2.43 -16.39 38.83
CA ASP A 5 1.12 -16.65 38.19
C ASP A 5 1.04 -16.34 36.69
N VAL A 6 1.70 -17.21 35.89
CA VAL A 6 1.36 -17.37 34.47
C VAL A 6 0.11 -18.24 34.39
N ASN A 7 -1.06 -17.61 34.24
CA ASN A 7 -2.28 -18.32 33.88
C ASN A 7 -2.12 -18.88 32.46
N LEU A 8 -1.98 -20.21 32.35
CA LEU A 8 -2.00 -20.89 31.06
C LEU A 8 -3.35 -20.66 30.39
N LEU A 9 -3.33 -20.25 29.11
CA LEU A 9 -4.54 -20.12 28.32
C LEU A 9 -5.23 -21.50 28.16
N PRO A 10 -6.57 -21.56 28.14
CA PRO A 10 -7.28 -22.77 27.78
C PRO A 10 -6.83 -23.29 26.41
N LEU A 11 -6.69 -24.62 26.25
CA LEU A 11 -6.24 -25.26 25.00
C LEU A 11 -7.06 -24.84 23.77
N THR A 12 -8.35 -24.55 23.97
CA THR A 12 -9.28 -24.07 22.94
C THR A 12 -8.93 -22.67 22.41
N VAL A 13 -8.28 -21.84 23.22
CA VAL A 13 -7.79 -20.52 22.80
C VAL A 13 -6.54 -20.69 21.95
N VAL A 14 -5.60 -21.55 22.37
CA VAL A 14 -4.37 -21.86 21.61
C VAL A 14 -4.68 -22.38 20.21
N GLN A 15 -5.62 -23.32 20.09
CA GLN A 15 -6.03 -23.87 18.78
C GLN A 15 -6.63 -22.81 17.86
N LYS A 16 -7.48 -21.92 18.39
CA LYS A 16 -8.05 -20.80 17.61
C LYS A 16 -7.00 -19.79 17.17
N LEU A 17 -5.96 -19.58 17.98
CA LEU A 17 -4.85 -18.67 17.66
C LEU A 17 -3.98 -19.25 16.52
N GLU A 18 -3.76 -20.56 16.51
CA GLU A 18 -3.09 -21.24 15.39
C GLU A 18 -3.91 -21.16 14.10
N GLU A 19 -5.24 -21.32 14.19
CA GLU A 19 -6.15 -21.19 13.03
C GLU A 19 -6.08 -19.80 12.37
N ILE A 20 -5.77 -18.74 13.13
CA ILE A 20 -5.57 -17.38 12.62
C ILE A 20 -4.09 -17.01 12.41
N GLY A 21 -3.19 -18.00 12.48
CA GLY A 21 -1.77 -17.85 12.14
C GLY A 21 -0.89 -17.21 13.21
N ILE A 22 -1.34 -17.13 14.47
CA ILE A 22 -0.52 -16.62 15.59
C ILE A 22 0.42 -17.74 16.08
N PRO A 23 1.76 -17.52 16.08
CA PRO A 23 2.73 -18.51 16.55
C PRO A 23 2.54 -18.91 18.03
N GLN A 24 2.80 -20.17 18.37
CA GLN A 24 2.70 -20.70 19.74
C GLN A 24 3.59 -19.98 20.77
N ASP A 25 4.67 -19.33 20.33
CA ASP A 25 5.61 -18.57 21.15
C ASP A 25 5.22 -17.09 21.33
N SER A 26 4.03 -16.70 20.87
CA SER A 26 3.50 -15.36 21.09
C SER A 26 3.05 -15.18 22.55
N LEU A 27 3.52 -14.12 23.21
CA LEU A 27 3.02 -13.72 24.52
C LEU A 27 1.67 -13.04 24.36
N ILE A 28 0.62 -13.59 24.96
CA ILE A 28 -0.73 -13.04 24.84
C ILE A 28 -1.15 -12.48 26.20
N PHE A 29 -1.55 -11.21 26.23
CA PHE A 29 -2.02 -10.53 27.42
C PHE A 29 -3.31 -9.75 27.16
N TYR A 30 -4.15 -9.64 28.17
CA TYR A 30 -5.41 -8.90 28.09
C TYR A 30 -5.20 -7.50 28.68
N GLN A 31 -5.35 -6.47 27.86
CA GLN A 31 -5.15 -5.08 28.25
C GLN A 31 -6.32 -4.23 27.74
N ASP A 32 -6.89 -3.40 28.61
CA ASP A 32 -7.96 -2.44 28.27
C ASP A 32 -9.17 -3.06 27.53
N GLY A 33 -9.57 -4.27 27.94
CA GLY A 33 -10.71 -4.97 27.36
C GLY A 33 -10.42 -5.69 26.04
N ARG A 34 -9.15 -5.76 25.60
CA ARG A 34 -8.73 -6.40 24.35
C ARG A 34 -7.60 -7.40 24.57
N TRP A 35 -7.59 -8.46 23.77
CA TRP A 35 -6.45 -9.39 23.71
C TRP A 35 -5.36 -8.79 22.82
N VAL A 36 -4.17 -8.62 23.39
CA VAL A 36 -2.96 -8.16 22.71
C VAL A 36 -1.98 -9.32 22.70
N TYR A 37 -1.24 -9.48 21.61
CA TYR A 37 -0.19 -10.48 21.54
C TYR A 37 1.13 -9.83 21.11
N GLN A 38 2.22 -10.35 21.66
CA GLN A 38 3.58 -9.95 21.38
C GLN A 38 4.31 -11.16 20.82
N VAL A 39 4.64 -11.11 19.54
CA VAL A 39 5.43 -12.13 18.85
C VAL A 39 6.90 -11.87 19.17
N GLY A 40 7.57 -12.82 19.83
CA GLY A 40 9.03 -12.91 19.97
C GLY A 40 9.74 -11.72 20.65
N GLN A 41 10.38 -11.96 21.81
CA GLN A 41 11.42 -11.06 22.30
C GLN A 41 12.71 -11.25 21.48
N VAL A 42 12.94 -10.42 20.46
CA VAL A 42 14.33 -10.12 20.07
C VAL A 42 14.83 -9.06 21.04
N ILE A 43 15.50 -9.51 22.11
CA ILE A 43 16.28 -8.61 22.99
C ILE A 43 17.52 -8.18 22.19
N SER A 44 17.33 -7.22 21.29
CA SER A 44 18.38 -6.36 20.78
C SER A 44 18.36 -5.10 21.64
N ASN A 45 19.49 -4.80 22.28
CA ASN A 45 19.63 -3.72 23.24
C ASN A 45 19.06 -2.39 22.69
N ASN A 46 18.08 -1.85 23.42
CA ASN A 46 17.60 -0.46 23.43
C ASN A 46 16.60 0.05 22.37
N ASN A 47 16.15 -0.73 21.38
CA ASN A 47 15.03 -0.31 20.52
C ASN A 47 13.94 -1.39 20.47
N ARG A 48 12.93 -1.27 21.36
CA ARG A 48 11.72 -2.10 21.29
C ARG A 48 10.86 -1.62 20.13
N PHE A 49 10.85 -2.37 19.03
CA PHE A 49 9.85 -2.19 17.99
C PHE A 49 8.59 -2.97 18.40
N HIS A 50 7.48 -2.26 18.57
CA HIS A 50 6.17 -2.88 18.77
C HIS A 50 5.55 -3.13 17.40
N CYS A 51 5.62 -4.36 16.90
CA CYS A 51 4.87 -4.72 15.70
C CYS A 51 3.42 -5.03 16.09
N GLN A 52 2.45 -4.40 15.41
CA GLN A 52 1.02 -4.59 15.63
C GLN A 52 0.33 -4.86 14.30
N LEU A 53 -0.76 -5.63 14.34
CA LEU A 53 -1.57 -5.87 13.16
C LEU A 53 -2.15 -4.54 12.63
N ILE A 54 -2.14 -4.39 11.31
CA ILE A 54 -2.86 -3.32 10.65
C ILE A 54 -4.31 -3.77 10.52
N ASP A 55 -5.19 -3.33 11.42
CA ASP A 55 -6.59 -3.81 11.44
C ASP A 55 -7.41 -3.34 10.24
N SER A 56 -7.05 -2.20 9.63
CA SER A 56 -7.71 -1.65 8.45
C SER A 56 -6.77 -0.72 7.68
N LEU A 57 -7.02 -0.58 6.37
CA LEU A 57 -6.35 0.38 5.51
C LEU A 57 -7.41 1.30 4.87
N GLY A 58 -7.29 2.61 5.08
CA GLY A 58 -8.22 3.60 4.55
C GLY A 58 -9.50 3.80 5.40
N PRO A 59 -10.52 4.49 4.84
CA PRO A 59 -10.61 4.94 3.45
C PRO A 59 -9.57 5.99 3.06
N PHE A 60 -9.29 6.12 1.77
CA PHE A 60 -8.42 7.15 1.21
C PHE A 60 -9.15 7.99 0.16
N GLU A 61 -9.24 9.30 0.41
CA GLU A 61 -9.67 10.26 -0.59
C GLU A 61 -8.59 10.40 -1.68
N ILE A 62 -9.03 10.69 -2.89
CA ILE A 62 -8.16 10.79 -4.07
C ILE A 62 -8.31 12.19 -4.68
N HIS A 63 -7.29 13.02 -4.51
CA HIS A 63 -7.31 14.42 -4.95
C HIS A 63 -6.38 14.64 -6.14
N GLU A 64 -6.80 15.47 -7.10
CA GLU A 64 -6.00 15.80 -8.29
C GLU A 64 -4.81 16.67 -7.90
N VAL A 65 -3.66 16.41 -8.52
CA VAL A 65 -2.40 17.10 -8.23
C VAL A 65 -1.88 17.79 -9.50
N ASP A 66 -1.56 19.07 -9.39
CA ASP A 66 -0.94 19.84 -10.49
C ASP A 66 0.57 19.62 -10.54
N ILE A 67 0.95 18.46 -11.08
CA ILE A 67 2.34 18.11 -11.38
C ILE A 67 2.55 17.81 -12.87
N SER A 68 3.79 17.97 -13.31
CA SER A 68 4.26 17.39 -14.57
C SER A 68 5.34 16.38 -14.29
N PHE A 69 5.28 15.21 -14.92
CA PHE A 69 6.32 14.21 -14.80
C PHE A 69 6.52 13.46 -16.12
N ILE A 70 7.67 12.77 -16.21
CA ILE A 70 8.05 11.93 -17.35
C ILE A 70 8.19 10.50 -16.85
N LEU A 71 7.53 9.55 -17.51
CA LEU A 71 7.77 8.13 -17.31
C LEU A 71 9.03 7.69 -18.03
N LEU A 72 9.78 6.80 -17.40
CA LEU A 72 10.96 6.11 -17.93
C LEU A 72 10.63 4.60 -17.97
N PRO A 73 10.01 4.10 -19.06
CA PRO A 73 9.50 2.72 -19.13
C PRO A 73 10.55 1.64 -18.95
N SER A 74 11.77 1.88 -19.44
CA SER A 74 12.87 0.91 -19.35
C SER A 74 13.35 0.62 -17.93
N THR A 75 13.03 1.50 -16.96
CA THR A 75 13.51 1.39 -15.58
C THR A 75 12.39 1.42 -14.54
N SER A 76 11.13 1.44 -14.97
CA SER A 76 9.96 1.65 -14.09
C SER A 76 10.12 2.87 -13.17
N GLN A 77 10.82 3.90 -13.65
CA GLN A 77 11.01 5.16 -12.93
C GLN A 77 10.17 6.28 -13.50
N TYR A 78 9.87 7.27 -12.69
CA TYR A 78 9.32 8.54 -13.14
C TYR A 78 10.16 9.70 -12.61
N ARG A 79 10.12 10.83 -13.32
CA ARG A 79 10.78 12.07 -12.92
C ARG A 79 9.78 13.20 -12.91
N ILE A 80 9.59 13.84 -11.76
CA ILE A 80 8.79 15.07 -11.64
C ILE A 80 9.61 16.23 -12.24
N THR A 81 8.97 17.04 -13.08
CA THR A 81 9.56 18.20 -13.76
C THR A 81 8.91 19.53 -13.34
N ARG A 82 7.72 19.46 -12.76
CA ARG A 82 6.99 20.58 -12.14
C ARG A 82 6.20 20.08 -10.94
N ILE A 83 6.24 20.83 -9.85
CA ILE A 83 5.51 20.58 -8.62
C ILE A 83 5.22 21.92 -7.94
N LEU A 84 4.07 22.09 -7.27
CA LEU A 84 3.71 23.33 -6.57
C LEU A 84 3.81 24.58 -7.47
N GLY A 85 3.40 24.47 -8.74
CA GLY A 85 3.48 25.55 -9.72
C GLY A 85 4.90 25.96 -10.14
N ARG A 86 5.96 25.38 -9.58
CA ARG A 86 7.36 25.65 -9.96
C ARG A 86 7.91 24.57 -10.88
N LYS A 87 8.66 24.98 -11.90
CA LYS A 87 9.45 24.08 -12.74
C LYS A 87 10.74 23.72 -12.00
N LEU A 88 11.04 22.43 -11.89
CA LEU A 88 12.28 21.96 -11.29
C LEU A 88 13.45 22.16 -12.27
N SER A 89 14.60 22.56 -11.74
CA SER A 89 15.83 22.65 -12.52
C SER A 89 16.32 21.24 -12.92
N PRO A 90 17.14 21.09 -13.97
CA PRO A 90 17.70 19.78 -14.36
C PRO A 90 18.53 19.08 -13.26
N THR A 91 19.03 19.86 -12.29
CA THR A 91 19.77 19.39 -11.12
C THR A 91 18.86 18.97 -9.95
N GLU A 92 17.65 19.53 -9.85
CA GLU A 92 16.62 19.09 -8.91
C GLU A 92 15.90 17.87 -9.48
N GLN A 93 16.41 16.68 -9.15
CA GLN A 93 15.85 15.43 -9.63
C GLN A 93 14.97 14.80 -8.55
N VAL A 94 13.66 15.07 -8.62
CA VAL A 94 12.67 14.31 -7.86
C VAL A 94 12.28 13.10 -8.71
N THR A 95 12.83 11.93 -8.36
CA THR A 95 12.58 10.67 -9.06
C THR A 95 11.91 9.65 -8.15
N GLY A 96 11.03 8.85 -8.72
CA GLY A 96 10.36 7.76 -8.02
C GLY A 96 10.25 6.52 -8.88
N ILE A 97 9.71 5.47 -8.29
CA ILE A 97 9.36 4.22 -8.96
C ILE A 97 7.85 4.22 -9.19
N TYR A 98 7.38 3.56 -10.25
CA TYR A 98 5.95 3.31 -10.43
C TYR A 98 5.69 1.81 -10.65
N ALA A 99 4.52 1.35 -10.24
CA ALA A 99 4.06 -0.01 -10.55
C ALA A 99 3.78 -0.15 -12.06
N PRO A 100 3.82 -1.36 -12.66
CA PRO A 100 3.50 -1.52 -14.06
C PRO A 100 2.13 -0.92 -14.42
N VAL A 101 1.99 -0.35 -15.62
CA VAL A 101 0.71 0.19 -16.09
C VAL A 101 -0.29 -0.95 -16.26
N ALA A 102 -1.52 -0.74 -15.76
CA ALA A 102 -2.60 -1.70 -15.80
C ALA A 102 -3.91 -1.07 -16.29
N PRO A 103 -4.83 -1.85 -16.87
CA PRO A 103 -6.17 -1.36 -17.19
C PRO A 103 -6.94 -1.02 -15.91
N ILE A 104 -7.80 -0.01 -16.01
CA ILE A 104 -8.73 0.34 -14.93
C ILE A 104 -9.85 -0.69 -14.89
N THR A 105 -10.14 -1.24 -13.71
CA THR A 105 -11.21 -2.23 -13.52
C THR A 105 -12.38 -1.73 -12.69
N LEU A 106 -12.26 -0.55 -12.08
CA LEU A 106 -13.38 0.12 -11.42
C LEU A 106 -14.26 0.81 -12.47
N GLU A 107 -15.56 0.52 -12.42
CA GLU A 107 -16.56 1.04 -13.36
C GLU A 107 -17.66 1.83 -12.64
N GLY A 108 -18.46 2.55 -13.42
CA GLY A 108 -19.69 3.21 -12.95
C GLY A 108 -19.48 4.14 -11.75
N PHE A 109 -20.32 3.95 -10.73
CA PHE A 109 -20.33 4.81 -9.55
C PHE A 109 -19.00 4.77 -8.77
N ALA A 110 -18.43 3.57 -8.52
CA ALA A 110 -17.17 3.44 -7.77
C ALA A 110 -16.04 4.25 -8.40
N ARG A 111 -15.93 4.20 -9.74
CA ARG A 111 -14.94 4.97 -10.49
C ARG A 111 -15.03 6.47 -10.21
N SER A 112 -16.25 7.01 -10.22
CA SER A 112 -16.51 8.43 -9.94
C SER A 112 -16.25 8.78 -8.47
N THR A 113 -16.60 7.90 -7.53
CA THR A 113 -16.38 8.08 -6.08
C THR A 113 -14.91 8.19 -5.74
N VAL A 114 -14.04 7.50 -6.47
CA VAL A 114 -12.58 7.54 -6.26
C VAL A 114 -11.88 8.51 -7.24
N ASN A 115 -12.61 9.43 -7.85
CA ASN A 115 -12.09 10.52 -8.69
C ASN A 115 -11.18 10.06 -9.86
N ILE A 116 -11.49 8.89 -10.43
CA ILE A 116 -10.83 8.40 -11.64
C ILE A 116 -11.42 9.18 -12.84
N PRO A 117 -10.59 9.81 -13.70
CA PRO A 117 -11.08 10.54 -14.87
C PRO A 117 -11.90 9.65 -15.80
N ASP A 118 -13.03 10.11 -16.34
CA ASP A 118 -13.92 9.30 -17.19
C ASP A 118 -13.26 8.75 -18.45
N ASP A 119 -12.30 9.48 -19.02
CA ASP A 119 -11.58 9.10 -20.24
C ASP A 119 -10.34 8.24 -19.98
N ALA A 120 -10.00 7.96 -18.71
CA ALA A 120 -8.88 7.10 -18.38
C ALA A 120 -9.17 5.63 -18.76
N THR A 121 -8.21 4.96 -19.38
CA THR A 121 -8.31 3.52 -19.68
C THR A 121 -7.32 2.70 -18.88
N HIS A 122 -6.22 3.34 -18.47
CA HIS A 122 -5.13 2.70 -17.76
C HIS A 122 -4.68 3.58 -16.58
N PHE A 123 -3.99 2.96 -15.64
CA PHE A 123 -3.37 3.65 -14.53
C PHE A 123 -2.08 2.96 -14.09
N CYS A 124 -1.30 3.65 -13.27
CA CYS A 124 -0.27 3.01 -12.45
C CYS A 124 -0.20 3.68 -11.07
N TRP A 125 0.27 2.92 -10.08
CA TRP A 125 0.65 3.47 -8.78
C TRP A 125 2.02 4.14 -8.85
N LEU A 126 2.10 5.39 -8.40
CA LEU A 126 3.34 6.13 -8.20
C LEU A 126 3.76 5.97 -6.74
N TYR A 127 4.89 5.31 -6.50
CA TYR A 127 5.47 5.25 -5.16
C TYR A 127 6.03 6.63 -4.76
N PRO A 128 6.09 6.95 -3.45
CA PRO A 128 6.79 8.13 -2.95
C PRO A 128 8.17 8.29 -3.61
N PRO A 129 8.47 9.45 -4.21
CA PRO A 129 9.77 9.70 -4.79
C PRO A 129 10.84 9.81 -3.71
N LYS A 130 12.09 9.50 -4.08
CA LYS A 130 13.23 9.78 -3.21
C LYS A 130 13.50 11.28 -3.26
N LEU A 131 13.27 11.94 -2.14
CA LEU A 131 13.60 13.35 -1.96
C LEU A 131 15.04 13.49 -1.44
N THR A 132 15.73 14.55 -1.87
CA THR A 132 17.04 14.91 -1.33
C THR A 132 16.88 15.73 -0.07
N SER A 133 17.90 15.78 0.79
CA SER A 133 17.86 16.49 2.09
C SER A 133 17.59 17.99 2.00
N ASN A 134 17.56 18.58 0.79
CA ASN A 134 17.23 19.98 0.57
C ASN A 134 15.75 20.19 0.20
N ASP A 135 14.94 19.12 0.10
CA ASP A 135 13.56 19.16 -0.35
C ASP A 135 12.54 19.23 0.81
N ASP A 136 12.95 19.65 2.01
CA ASP A 136 12.10 19.80 3.20
C ASP A 136 10.88 20.72 2.94
N ASP A 137 11.00 21.67 2.02
CA ASP A 137 9.91 22.56 1.61
C ASP A 137 8.76 21.79 0.90
N VAL A 138 9.07 20.70 0.21
CA VAL A 138 8.06 19.89 -0.50
C VAL A 138 7.24 19.07 0.49
N THR A 139 7.86 18.56 1.56
CA THR A 139 7.20 17.68 2.54
C THR A 139 6.62 18.44 3.73
N SER A 140 7.09 19.64 4.04
CA SER A 140 6.58 20.41 5.18
C SER A 140 5.16 20.94 4.97
N ASN A 141 4.74 21.16 3.72
CA ASN A 141 3.40 21.62 3.40
C ASN A 141 2.39 20.46 3.45
N ASN A 142 1.13 20.76 3.81
CA ASN A 142 0.01 19.80 3.74
C ASN A 142 -0.79 19.97 2.44
N SER A 143 -0.10 20.10 1.31
CA SER A 143 -0.73 20.16 -0.01
C SER A 143 -0.87 18.76 -0.63
N ASP A 144 -1.68 18.65 -1.69
CA ASP A 144 -1.90 17.38 -2.39
C ASP A 144 -0.63 16.89 -3.09
N GLU A 145 0.22 17.81 -3.56
CA GLU A 145 1.56 17.52 -4.08
C GLU A 145 2.47 16.93 -2.99
N SER A 146 2.43 17.49 -1.79
CA SER A 146 3.19 16.97 -0.65
C SER A 146 2.71 15.58 -0.27
N ASN A 147 1.39 15.33 -0.32
CA ASN A 147 0.82 14.01 -0.08
C ASN A 147 1.26 13.00 -1.16
N LEU A 148 1.34 13.40 -2.43
CA LEU A 148 1.93 12.58 -3.48
C LEU A 148 3.37 12.18 -3.13
N CYS A 149 4.15 13.13 -2.63
CA CYS A 149 5.55 12.89 -2.26
C CYS A 149 5.71 12.05 -0.98
N LYS A 150 4.77 12.15 -0.03
CA LYS A 150 4.80 11.42 1.23
C LYS A 150 4.22 10.02 1.13
N ILE A 151 3.14 9.84 0.37
CA ILE A 151 2.30 8.63 0.41
C ILE A 151 2.35 7.90 -0.92
N GLY A 152 2.44 8.64 -2.02
CA GLY A 152 2.26 8.14 -3.37
C GLY A 152 0.88 8.50 -3.91
N GLY A 153 0.56 7.97 -5.08
CA GLY A 153 -0.65 8.33 -5.79
C GLY A 153 -0.86 7.55 -7.07
N PHE A 154 -1.84 7.94 -7.86
CA PHE A 154 -2.18 7.27 -9.12
C PHE A 154 -1.95 8.20 -10.29
N ALA A 155 -1.27 7.70 -11.33
CA ALA A 155 -1.26 8.34 -12.63
C ALA A 155 -2.25 7.64 -13.55
N TYR A 156 -3.08 8.42 -14.25
CA TYR A 156 -4.12 7.94 -15.15
C TYR A 156 -3.80 8.29 -16.59
N PHE A 157 -4.03 7.32 -17.47
CA PHE A 157 -3.67 7.42 -18.87
C PHE A 157 -4.85 7.09 -19.78
N ASN A 158 -4.87 7.74 -20.93
CA ASN A 158 -5.68 7.34 -22.07
C ASN A 158 -4.80 6.62 -23.09
N THR A 159 -5.39 5.74 -23.89
CA THR A 159 -4.75 5.17 -25.07
C THR A 159 -5.50 5.66 -26.30
N THR A 160 -4.79 6.27 -27.25
CA THR A 160 -5.38 6.54 -28.56
C THR A 160 -5.40 5.23 -29.35
N ASP A 161 -6.55 4.88 -29.94
CA ASP A 161 -6.74 3.68 -30.76
C ASP A 161 -6.43 2.35 -30.05
N ASN A 162 -6.59 2.28 -28.72
CA ASN A 162 -6.25 1.11 -27.89
C ASN A 162 -4.77 0.67 -28.00
N ASN A 163 -3.87 1.56 -28.40
CA ASN A 163 -2.44 1.27 -28.48
C ASN A 163 -1.75 1.63 -27.15
N ILE A 164 -1.32 0.61 -26.40
CA ILE A 164 -0.65 0.77 -25.11
C ILE A 164 0.75 1.41 -25.22
N ASP A 165 1.37 1.38 -26.40
CA ASP A 165 2.64 2.09 -26.63
C ASP A 165 2.46 3.60 -26.74
N LYS A 166 1.20 4.07 -26.81
CA LYS A 166 0.81 5.48 -26.95
C LYS A 166 -0.04 5.95 -25.77
N LEU A 167 0.43 5.70 -24.56
CA LEU A 167 -0.20 6.22 -23.34
C LEU A 167 -0.06 7.74 -23.27
N ARG A 168 -1.20 8.43 -23.16
CA ARG A 168 -1.27 9.86 -22.87
C ARG A 168 -1.65 10.05 -21.40
N LEU A 169 -0.80 10.70 -20.62
CA LEU A 169 -1.14 11.10 -19.26
C LEU A 169 -2.34 12.06 -19.28
N ILE A 170 -3.36 11.76 -18.48
CA ILE A 170 -4.54 12.59 -18.29
C ILE A 170 -4.43 13.35 -16.97
N ARG A 171 -4.15 12.61 -15.88
CA ARG A 171 -4.24 13.13 -14.52
C ARG A 171 -3.27 12.40 -13.59
N VAL A 172 -2.82 13.11 -12.56
CA VAL A 172 -2.21 12.51 -11.38
C VAL A 172 -3.07 12.84 -10.18
N ASN A 173 -3.31 11.84 -9.35
CA ASN A 173 -3.95 12.02 -8.06
C ASN A 173 -3.02 11.58 -6.93
N SER A 174 -3.14 12.19 -5.75
CA SER A 174 -2.53 11.72 -4.50
C SER A 174 -3.58 11.11 -3.58
N LEU A 175 -3.11 10.28 -2.64
CA LEU A 175 -3.96 9.81 -1.54
C LEU A 175 -3.96 10.83 -0.39
N ILE A 176 -5.13 11.04 0.19
CA ILE A 176 -5.32 11.90 1.35
C ILE A 176 -5.65 11.04 2.58
N VAL A 177 -4.94 11.30 3.69
CA VAL A 177 -5.08 10.56 4.95
C VAL A 177 -5.08 11.56 6.13
N PRO A 178 -6.04 11.48 7.08
CA PRO A 178 -7.23 10.62 7.07
C PRO A 178 -8.30 11.14 6.09
N ALA A 179 -9.21 10.26 5.68
CA ALA A 179 -10.35 10.60 4.83
C ALA A 179 -11.65 10.03 5.40
N ASN A 180 -12.79 10.63 5.05
CA ASN A 180 -14.11 10.14 5.46
C ASN A 180 -14.76 9.23 4.41
N ASN A 181 -14.30 9.32 3.16
CA ASN A 181 -14.79 8.53 2.03
C ASN A 181 -13.62 8.22 1.06
N GLY A 182 -13.94 7.61 -0.08
CA GLY A 182 -12.97 7.32 -1.13
C GLY A 182 -12.66 5.83 -1.25
N LEU A 183 -11.42 5.51 -1.59
CA LEU A 183 -10.97 4.14 -1.84
C LEU A 183 -10.93 3.35 -0.53
N THR A 184 -11.72 2.28 -0.46
CA THR A 184 -11.75 1.39 0.71
C THR A 184 -11.06 0.07 0.39
N PHE A 185 -10.61 -0.61 1.44
CA PHE A 185 -9.88 -1.86 1.31
C PHE A 185 -10.43 -2.94 2.25
N GLU A 186 -10.40 -4.17 1.77
CA GLU A 186 -10.65 -5.37 2.55
C GLU A 186 -9.34 -5.98 3.04
N GLY A 187 -9.37 -6.58 4.23
CA GLY A 187 -8.21 -7.18 4.88
C GLY A 187 -8.11 -6.77 6.36
N PRO A 188 -6.96 -7.01 7.01
CA PRO A 188 -5.73 -7.59 6.44
C PRO A 188 -5.91 -9.07 6.10
N TYR A 189 -5.38 -9.49 4.94
CA TYR A 189 -5.28 -10.89 4.57
C TYR A 189 -3.82 -11.36 4.68
N PRO A 190 -3.54 -12.60 5.13
CA PRO A 190 -2.17 -13.11 5.21
C PRO A 190 -1.44 -13.09 3.86
N TRP A 191 -0.22 -12.59 3.84
CA TRP A 191 0.62 -12.61 2.65
C TRP A 191 1.37 -13.93 2.51
N LYS A 192 1.40 -14.48 1.28
CA LYS A 192 2.12 -15.71 0.97
C LYS A 192 3.54 -15.38 0.51
N LYS A 193 4.53 -15.73 1.35
CA LYS A 193 5.96 -15.43 1.11
C LYS A 193 6.50 -15.87 -0.24
N GLU A 194 5.94 -16.93 -0.83
CA GLU A 194 6.38 -17.49 -2.12
C GLU A 194 6.23 -16.53 -3.31
N PHE A 195 5.50 -15.42 -3.12
CA PHE A 195 5.36 -14.36 -4.13
C PHE A 195 6.21 -13.11 -3.84
N THR A 196 6.89 -13.05 -2.68
CA THR A 196 7.72 -11.90 -2.29
C THR A 196 8.88 -11.71 -3.25
N ASP A 197 9.65 -12.77 -3.55
CA ASP A 197 10.85 -12.69 -4.37
C ASP A 197 10.57 -12.16 -5.79
N ARG A 198 9.42 -12.53 -6.37
CA ARG A 198 9.00 -12.02 -7.68
C ARG A 198 8.77 -10.51 -7.66
N LEU A 199 8.05 -9.98 -6.67
CA LEU A 199 7.83 -8.53 -6.57
C LEU A 199 9.12 -7.79 -6.18
N TRP A 200 9.97 -8.43 -5.38
CA TRP A 200 11.25 -7.90 -4.94
C TRP A 200 12.23 -7.72 -6.11
N THR A 201 12.41 -8.76 -6.92
CA THR A 201 13.26 -8.75 -8.13
C THR A 201 12.77 -7.75 -9.19
N GLN A 202 11.47 -7.45 -9.22
CA GLN A 202 10.88 -6.41 -10.04
C GLN A 202 11.06 -4.99 -9.47
N ASN A 203 11.75 -4.84 -8.34
CA ASN A 203 11.95 -3.58 -7.63
C ASN A 203 10.61 -2.89 -7.27
N ARG A 204 9.57 -3.68 -6.96
CA ARG A 204 8.23 -3.14 -6.62
C ARG A 204 8.04 -2.87 -5.15
N PHE A 205 8.77 -3.57 -4.28
CA PHE A 205 8.77 -3.23 -2.86
C PHE A 205 9.54 -1.93 -2.62
N GLN A 206 8.87 -0.95 -2.06
CA GLN A 206 9.41 0.34 -1.66
C GLN A 206 9.26 0.53 -0.15
N SER A 207 10.10 1.36 0.46
CA SER A 207 10.02 1.63 1.89
C SER A 207 8.72 2.32 2.26
N VAL A 208 8.08 1.88 3.34
CA VAL A 208 6.90 2.54 3.91
C VAL A 208 7.30 3.92 4.42
N THR A 209 6.52 4.91 4.07
CA THR A 209 6.74 6.32 4.45
C THR A 209 5.69 6.85 5.42
N LEU A 210 4.53 6.20 5.52
CA LEU A 210 3.44 6.60 6.41
C LEU A 210 3.80 6.30 7.88
N PRO A 211 3.85 7.32 8.77
CA PRO A 211 4.22 7.13 10.17
C PRO A 211 3.35 6.10 10.90
N CYS A 212 2.03 6.12 10.69
CA CYS A 212 1.11 5.19 11.34
C CYS A 212 1.35 3.71 10.95
N LEU A 213 1.91 3.44 9.78
CA LEU A 213 2.27 2.08 9.34
C LEU A 213 3.67 1.70 9.84
N LEU A 214 4.61 2.65 9.85
CA LEU A 214 5.95 2.47 10.43
C LEU A 214 5.87 2.14 11.93
N GLU A 215 5.04 2.86 12.68
CA GLU A 215 4.75 2.65 14.10
C GLU A 215 4.17 1.26 14.38
N LYS A 216 3.41 0.71 13.42
CA LYS A 216 2.90 -0.67 13.49
C LYS A 216 3.93 -1.72 13.09
N GLY A 217 5.12 -1.33 12.63
CA GLY A 217 6.19 -2.25 12.27
C GLY A 217 6.29 -2.56 10.77
N ALA A 218 5.44 -2.01 9.92
CA ALA A 218 5.60 -2.18 8.47
C ALA A 218 6.90 -1.52 8.01
N ARG A 219 7.57 -2.11 7.02
CA ARG A 219 8.88 -1.67 6.49
C ARG A 219 8.86 -1.45 5.00
N TYR A 220 8.25 -2.38 4.27
CA TYR A 220 8.11 -2.27 2.82
C TYR A 220 6.66 -2.41 2.40
N PHE A 221 6.33 -1.84 1.26
CA PHE A 221 5.05 -2.04 0.62
C PHE A 221 5.18 -2.12 -0.90
N ALA A 222 4.26 -2.82 -1.54
CA ALA A 222 4.13 -2.85 -2.99
C ALA A 222 2.65 -2.75 -3.37
N PHE A 223 2.37 -2.16 -4.53
CA PHE A 223 1.06 -2.23 -5.16
C PHE A 223 1.02 -3.42 -6.12
N ILE A 224 -0.03 -4.23 -6.04
CA ILE A 224 -0.34 -5.36 -6.93
C ILE A 224 -1.44 -4.91 -7.87
N ASN A 225 -1.27 -5.15 -9.17
CA ASN A 225 -2.21 -4.68 -10.18
C ASN A 225 -3.52 -5.49 -10.17
N PRO A 226 -4.62 -4.92 -10.71
CA PRO A 226 -5.86 -5.66 -10.94
C PRO A 226 -5.62 -6.94 -11.73
N TYR A 227 -6.19 -8.05 -11.26
CA TYR A 227 -6.08 -9.37 -11.89
C TYR A 227 -4.64 -9.84 -12.12
N GLU A 228 -3.66 -9.28 -11.40
CA GLU A 228 -2.28 -9.68 -11.53
C GLU A 228 -2.10 -11.10 -11.00
N SER A 229 -1.74 -12.02 -11.89
CA SER A 229 -1.37 -13.39 -11.52
C SER A 229 0.07 -13.43 -11.02
N LEU A 230 0.21 -13.64 -9.71
CA LEU A 230 1.47 -13.94 -9.06
C LEU A 230 1.72 -15.44 -9.16
N SER A 231 2.97 -15.81 -9.40
CA SER A 231 3.41 -17.19 -9.53
C SER A 231 4.64 -17.36 -8.66
N SER A 232 4.72 -18.48 -7.95
CA SER A 232 5.94 -18.85 -7.23
C SER A 232 7.11 -19.02 -8.19
N GLU A 233 8.35 -18.92 -7.71
CA GLU A 233 9.55 -19.06 -8.54
C GLU A 233 9.61 -20.38 -9.31
N ASN A 234 9.09 -21.46 -8.72
CA ASN A 234 9.02 -22.78 -9.34
C ASN A 234 7.77 -22.98 -10.23
N GLY A 235 6.90 -21.98 -10.35
CA GLY A 235 5.66 -22.02 -11.13
C GLY A 235 4.59 -23.00 -10.60
N GLN A 236 4.76 -23.58 -9.42
CA GLN A 236 3.84 -24.58 -8.86
C GLN A 236 2.56 -23.96 -8.30
N SER A 237 2.63 -22.74 -7.77
CA SER A 237 1.46 -22.01 -7.28
C SER A 237 1.24 -20.76 -8.12
N SER A 238 -0.03 -20.44 -8.36
CA SER A 238 -0.46 -19.18 -8.94
C SER A 238 -1.62 -18.62 -8.13
N TRP A 239 -1.66 -17.31 -7.99
CA TRP A 239 -2.65 -16.62 -7.18
C TRP A 239 -2.93 -15.23 -7.73
N ILE A 240 -4.21 -14.84 -7.71
CA ILE A 240 -4.68 -13.51 -8.05
C ILE A 240 -5.20 -12.89 -6.75
N PRO A 241 -4.47 -11.94 -6.14
CA PRO A 241 -4.85 -11.40 -4.83
C PRO A 241 -6.08 -10.48 -4.86
N SER A 242 -6.35 -9.84 -6.00
CA SER A 242 -7.40 -8.81 -6.11
C SER A 242 -7.90 -8.60 -7.55
N SER A 243 -9.19 -8.25 -7.67
CA SER A 243 -9.89 -7.79 -8.89
C SER A 243 -9.59 -6.32 -9.25
N HIS A 244 -9.24 -5.51 -8.25
CA HIS A 244 -9.11 -4.05 -8.38
C HIS A 244 -7.73 -3.50 -7.96
N GLY A 245 -6.86 -4.39 -7.53
CA GLY A 245 -5.51 -4.08 -7.07
C GLY A 245 -5.41 -4.16 -5.53
N ALA A 246 -4.19 -4.27 -5.03
CA ALA A 246 -3.97 -4.45 -3.60
C ALA A 246 -2.66 -3.81 -3.14
N PHE A 247 -2.60 -3.41 -1.87
CA PHE A 247 -1.34 -3.08 -1.21
C PHE A 247 -0.88 -4.26 -0.37
N VAL A 248 0.36 -4.70 -0.58
CA VAL A 248 1.04 -5.66 0.30
C VAL A 248 2.01 -4.92 1.20
N TYR A 249 2.13 -5.35 2.46
CA TYR A 249 3.05 -4.81 3.46
C TYR A 249 3.91 -5.93 4.03
N LEU A 250 5.22 -5.67 4.11
CA LEU A 250 6.19 -6.54 4.77
C LEU A 250 6.74 -5.89 6.03
N PHE A 251 6.94 -6.69 7.07
CA PHE A 251 7.33 -6.21 8.41
C PHE A 251 8.80 -6.45 8.74
N ASN A 252 9.48 -7.32 8.00
CA ASN A 252 10.91 -7.58 8.18
C ASN A 252 11.78 -6.75 7.23
N GLU A 253 12.90 -6.24 7.74
CA GLU A 253 13.87 -5.45 6.98
C GLU A 253 14.70 -6.30 6.01
N ASP A 254 14.89 -7.59 6.29
CA ASP A 254 15.63 -8.53 5.45
C ASP A 254 14.73 -9.29 4.47
N HIS A 255 13.43 -8.92 4.41
CA HIS A 255 12.37 -9.54 3.61
C HIS A 255 12.13 -11.03 3.92
N SER A 256 12.69 -11.53 5.03
CA SER A 256 12.31 -12.83 5.54
C SER A 256 10.83 -12.80 5.94
N PRO A 257 10.12 -13.94 5.85
CA PRO A 257 8.69 -13.97 6.14
C PRO A 257 8.39 -13.51 7.57
N HIS A 258 7.44 -12.61 7.73
CA HIS A 258 6.90 -12.19 9.03
C HIS A 258 5.44 -12.61 9.17
N VAL A 259 5.01 -12.91 10.40
CA VAL A 259 3.62 -13.31 10.69
C VAL A 259 2.59 -12.19 10.53
N PHE A 260 3.07 -10.96 10.31
CA PHE A 260 2.25 -9.78 10.02
C PHE A 260 2.32 -9.35 8.56
N ASP A 261 3.10 -10.05 7.73
CA ASP A 261 3.06 -9.78 6.31
C ASP A 261 1.64 -10.00 5.82
N CYS A 262 1.06 -8.96 5.24
CA CYS A 262 -0.35 -8.93 4.90
C CYS A 262 -0.57 -8.12 3.63
N TYR A 263 -1.76 -8.27 3.06
CA TYR A 263 -2.22 -7.43 1.98
C TYR A 263 -3.66 -6.95 2.20
N PHE A 264 -3.97 -5.84 1.57
CA PHE A 264 -5.27 -5.17 1.56
C PHE A 264 -5.74 -5.06 0.12
N SER A 265 -6.84 -5.74 -0.21
CA SER A 265 -7.45 -5.65 -1.54
C SER A 265 -8.33 -4.42 -1.62
N VAL A 266 -8.30 -3.68 -2.72
CA VAL A 266 -9.35 -2.69 -3.01
C VAL A 266 -10.70 -3.39 -2.95
N ALA A 267 -11.63 -2.84 -2.17
CA ALA A 267 -12.90 -3.48 -1.87
C ALA A 267 -13.88 -3.39 -3.04
N ASP A 268 -14.59 -4.47 -3.33
CA ASP A 268 -15.64 -4.50 -4.37
C ASP A 268 -16.82 -3.56 -3.98
N ASN A 269 -17.06 -3.40 -2.68
CA ASN A 269 -18.13 -2.56 -2.14
C ASN A 269 -17.85 -1.04 -2.19
N CYS A 270 -16.72 -0.60 -2.76
CA CYS A 270 -16.59 0.79 -3.21
C CYS A 270 -17.71 1.20 -4.19
N LEU A 271 -18.40 0.21 -4.78
CA LEU A 271 -19.64 0.33 -5.56
C LEU A 271 -20.84 0.64 -4.65
N GLY A 272 -20.78 1.73 -3.89
CA GLY A 272 -21.84 2.14 -2.97
C GLY A 272 -23.23 1.95 -3.58
N VAL A 273 -24.13 1.35 -2.80
CA VAL A 273 -25.54 1.19 -3.17
C VAL A 273 -26.04 2.57 -3.57
N SER A 274 -26.53 2.71 -4.80
CA SER A 274 -27.04 3.99 -5.30
C SER A 274 -28.04 4.55 -4.26
N PRO A 275 -27.93 5.83 -3.86
CA PRO A 275 -28.88 6.46 -2.92
C PRO A 275 -30.35 6.40 -3.37
N SER A 276 -30.62 5.91 -4.59
CA SER A 276 -31.96 5.65 -5.10
C SER A 276 -32.69 4.47 -4.47
N ASP A 277 -31.99 3.58 -3.75
CA ASP A 277 -32.56 2.31 -3.25
C ASP A 277 -33.03 2.37 -1.77
N GLU A 278 -32.91 3.52 -1.11
CA GLU A 278 -33.54 3.79 0.20
C GLU A 278 -34.89 4.50 0.07
N LYS A 279 -35.83 3.92 -0.69
CA LYS A 279 -37.22 4.37 -0.74
C LYS A 279 -38.21 3.34 -0.21
#